data_AF-A0A086JKH6-F1
#
_entry.id   AF-A0A086JKH6-F1
#
_cell.length_a   1.000
_cell.length_b   1.000
_cell.length_c   1.000
_cell.angle_alpha   90.00
_cell.angle_beta   90.00
_cell.angle_gamma   90.00
#
_symmetry.space_group_name_H-M   'P 1'
#
loop_
_entity.id
_entity.type
_entity.pdbx_description
1 polymer ?
#
loop_
_entity_poly.entity_id
_entity_poly.type
_entity_poly.pdbx_seq_one_letter_code
_entity_poly.pdbx_strand_id
1 'polypeptide(L)'
;MRVFHDRLASEEDRGELLHILDGVLDKTLQMGVKDICRAEKDLIFVALPFDSTPGAEASYDEVSDKQMLKTFLTAKLEEYNERSLRGRMPVVLFKDAIEHCCRIFRILCLPNGHATLVGVGGSGRHSLTLFACFLADQQCFQIEVNRDYGHPEFQEDLKKLYNATGVDGKRTTFLLSDANILSESFIEDVHNMLSSGEVSNLFTTDEFSAISAELEKAAKAAGVNPSNRDAMHDFFLSRVRENLHIVFCVRPIGQQLRDYC
;
A
#
# COMPACT_ATOMS: atom_id res chain seq x y z
N MET A 1 14.89 -2.59 -12.11
CA MET A 1 14.36 -3.93 -11.77
C MET A 1 12.94 -3.91 -11.19
N ARG A 2 12.69 -3.27 -10.04
CA ARG A 2 11.42 -3.43 -9.29
C ARG A 2 10.12 -3.05 -10.01
N VAL A 3 10.19 -2.17 -11.00
CA VAL A 3 9.02 -1.76 -11.80
C VAL A 3 8.52 -2.90 -12.69
N PHE A 4 9.44 -3.68 -13.26
CA PHE A 4 9.13 -4.74 -14.22
C PHE A 4 9.22 -6.12 -13.59
N HIS A 5 10.33 -6.41 -12.89
CA HIS A 5 10.63 -7.71 -12.32
C HIS A 5 9.53 -8.21 -11.37
N ASP A 6 9.00 -7.33 -10.51
CA ASP A 6 7.97 -7.70 -9.54
C ASP A 6 6.61 -8.01 -10.18
N ARG A 7 6.41 -7.65 -11.47
CA ARG A 7 5.17 -7.90 -12.25
C ARG A 7 5.24 -9.16 -13.11
N LEU A 8 6.41 -9.79 -13.24
CA LEU A 8 6.60 -10.97 -14.07
C LEU A 8 6.12 -12.23 -13.35
N ALA A 9 5.37 -13.06 -14.10
CA ALA A 9 4.71 -14.25 -13.57
C ALA A 9 5.65 -15.46 -13.48
N SER A 10 6.59 -15.61 -14.41
CA SER A 10 7.49 -16.75 -14.46
C SER A 10 8.93 -16.39 -14.07
N GLU A 11 9.67 -17.36 -13.54
CA GLU A 11 11.11 -17.23 -13.28
C GLU A 11 11.92 -17.10 -14.58
N GLU A 12 11.41 -17.66 -15.68
CA GLU A 12 12.01 -17.56 -17.01
C GLU A 12 11.99 -16.11 -17.50
N ASP A 13 10.82 -15.45 -17.44
CA ASP A 13 10.69 -14.04 -17.81
C ASP A 13 11.58 -13.13 -16.95
N ARG A 14 11.70 -13.45 -15.66
CA ARG A 14 12.58 -12.71 -14.73
C ARG A 14 14.04 -12.86 -15.11
N GLY A 15 14.46 -14.06 -15.49
CA GLY A 15 15.80 -14.33 -16.01
C GLY A 15 16.08 -13.57 -17.31
N GLU A 16 15.12 -13.57 -18.24
CA GLU A 16 15.24 -12.85 -19.50
C GLU A 16 15.33 -11.33 -19.29
N LEU A 17 14.53 -10.78 -18.38
CA LEU A 17 14.64 -9.36 -18.01
C LEU A 17 16.04 -9.01 -17.48
N LEU A 18 16.63 -9.87 -16.65
CA LEU A 18 18.00 -9.66 -16.15
C LEU A 18 19.01 -9.72 -17.28
N HIS A 19 18.85 -10.65 -18.24
CA HIS A 19 19.71 -10.74 -19.41
C HIS A 19 19.63 -9.49 -20.30
N ILE A 20 18.42 -9.00 -20.57
CA ILE A 20 18.20 -7.75 -21.31
C ILE A 20 18.85 -6.57 -20.59
N LEU A 21 18.68 -6.47 -19.27
CA LEU A 21 19.30 -5.40 -18.46
C LEU A 21 20.82 -5.45 -18.52
N ASP A 22 21.42 -6.64 -18.39
CA ASP A 22 22.87 -6.82 -18.46
C ASP A 22 23.42 -6.37 -19.82
N GLY A 23 22.73 -6.74 -20.92
CA GLY A 23 23.12 -6.31 -22.27
C GLY A 23 22.99 -4.80 -22.51
N VAL A 24 22.06 -4.11 -21.85
CA VAL A 24 21.93 -2.64 -21.93
C VAL A 24 23.00 -1.96 -21.06
N LEU A 25 23.26 -2.47 -19.87
CA LEU A 25 24.27 -1.94 -18.95
C LEU A 25 25.67 -2.07 -19.54
N ASP A 26 26.00 -3.20 -20.15
CA ASP A 26 27.29 -3.41 -20.80
C ASP A 26 27.51 -2.41 -21.95
N LYS A 27 26.51 -2.28 -22.84
CA LYS A 27 26.58 -1.35 -23.97
C LYS A 27 26.66 0.12 -23.58
N THR A 28 26.01 0.51 -22.48
CA THR A 28 25.85 1.93 -22.11
C THR A 28 26.87 2.38 -21.08
N LEU A 29 27.16 1.52 -20.10
CA LEU A 29 27.96 1.84 -18.91
C LEU A 29 29.21 0.96 -18.77
N GLN A 30 29.39 -0.07 -19.61
CA GLN A 30 30.49 -1.05 -19.49
C GLN A 30 30.50 -1.74 -18.12
N MET A 31 29.31 -2.04 -17.61
CA MET A 31 29.08 -2.70 -16.32
C MET A 31 28.04 -3.80 -16.49
N GLY A 32 28.11 -4.82 -15.64
CA GLY A 32 27.06 -5.83 -15.50
C GLY A 32 26.17 -5.58 -14.30
N VAL A 33 25.05 -6.31 -14.22
CA VAL A 33 24.14 -6.28 -13.06
C VAL A 33 24.88 -6.67 -11.77
N LYS A 34 25.87 -7.55 -11.87
CA LYS A 34 26.71 -8.02 -10.75
C LYS A 34 27.62 -6.95 -10.16
N ASP A 35 27.94 -5.92 -10.94
CA ASP A 35 28.75 -4.78 -10.47
C ASP A 35 27.91 -3.78 -9.65
N ILE A 36 26.59 -3.88 -9.77
CA ILE A 36 25.63 -2.95 -9.14
C ILE A 36 24.94 -3.61 -7.95
N CYS A 37 24.58 -4.88 -8.07
CA CYS A 37 23.83 -5.63 -7.06
C CYS A 37 24.72 -6.66 -6.37
N ARG A 38 24.63 -6.76 -5.04
CA ARG A 38 25.43 -7.67 -4.21
C ARG A 38 25.02 -9.13 -4.42
N ALA A 39 23.74 -9.41 -4.67
CA ALA A 39 23.23 -10.74 -4.94
C ALA A 39 22.82 -10.95 -6.42
N GLU A 40 23.03 -12.16 -6.94
CA GLU A 40 22.60 -12.53 -8.29
C GLU A 40 21.11 -12.93 -8.36
N LYS A 41 20.52 -13.34 -7.23
CA LYS A 41 19.12 -13.81 -7.13
C LYS A 41 18.46 -13.36 -5.82
N ASP A 42 17.13 -13.34 -5.83
CA ASP A 42 16.31 -13.02 -4.66
C ASP A 42 16.72 -11.68 -4.03
N LEU A 43 16.87 -10.68 -4.89
CA LEU A 43 17.20 -9.33 -4.48
C LEU A 43 16.05 -8.77 -3.64
N ILE A 44 16.36 -8.26 -2.46
CA ILE A 44 15.41 -7.57 -1.59
C ILE A 44 15.97 -6.19 -1.33
N PHE A 45 15.18 -5.17 -1.66
CA PHE A 45 15.53 -3.78 -1.36
C PHE A 45 14.46 -3.22 -0.45
N VAL A 46 14.86 -2.71 0.70
CA VAL A 46 13.93 -2.24 1.71
C VAL A 46 14.59 -1.16 2.55
N ALA A 47 13.82 -0.15 2.94
CA ALA A 47 14.23 0.87 3.89
C ALA A 47 13.73 0.47 5.28
N LEU A 48 14.41 -0.48 5.94
CA LEU A 48 14.10 -0.87 7.32
C LEU A 48 15.17 -0.34 8.27
N PRO A 49 14.77 0.19 9.44
CA PRO A 49 15.71 0.63 10.46
C PRO A 49 16.28 -0.60 11.19
N PHE A 50 17.21 -1.31 10.54
CA PHE A 50 17.96 -2.39 11.18
C PHE A 50 18.79 -1.84 12.36
N ASP A 51 19.29 -0.61 12.21
CA ASP A 51 20.02 0.10 13.25
C ASP A 51 19.03 0.78 14.19
N SER A 52 19.07 0.38 15.45
CA SER A 52 18.20 0.86 16.53
C SER A 52 18.47 2.31 16.95
N THR A 53 19.17 3.10 16.13
CA THR A 53 19.46 4.51 16.41
C THR A 53 18.18 5.33 16.27
N PRO A 54 17.70 5.96 17.35
CA PRO A 54 16.51 6.79 17.30
C PRO A 54 16.74 7.97 16.33
N GLY A 55 15.90 8.09 15.30
CA GLY A 55 15.93 9.22 14.36
C GLY A 55 16.80 9.04 13.12
N ALA A 56 17.43 7.89 12.90
CA ALA A 56 18.05 7.59 11.61
C ALA A 56 16.98 7.23 10.57
N GLU A 57 16.89 7.98 9.48
CA GLU A 57 16.09 7.57 8.32
C GLU A 57 16.70 6.30 7.73
N ALA A 58 15.90 5.23 7.61
CA ALA A 58 16.34 4.00 7.02
C ALA A 58 16.65 4.23 5.53
N SER A 59 17.90 4.03 5.12
CA SER A 59 18.27 4.12 3.71
C SER A 59 17.68 2.96 2.92
N TYR A 60 17.08 3.26 1.77
CA TYR A 60 16.63 2.24 0.82
C TYR A 60 17.85 1.56 0.18
N ASP A 61 18.21 0.37 0.65
CA ASP A 61 19.36 -0.39 0.15
C ASP A 61 19.04 -1.90 0.00
N GLU A 62 19.92 -2.61 -0.69
CA GLU A 62 19.90 -4.05 -0.82
C GLU A 62 20.19 -4.74 0.53
N VAL A 63 19.32 -5.68 0.90
CA VAL A 63 19.48 -6.48 2.11
C VAL A 63 20.67 -7.44 1.93
N SER A 64 21.72 -7.20 2.71
CA SER A 64 22.94 -8.01 2.68
C SER A 64 22.80 -9.31 3.46
N ASP A 65 22.15 -9.26 4.63
CA ASP A 65 21.93 -10.42 5.50
C ASP A 65 20.43 -10.75 5.61
N LYS A 66 20.01 -11.79 4.87
CA LYS A 66 18.62 -12.28 4.87
C LYS A 66 18.23 -12.94 6.20
N GLN A 67 19.19 -13.49 6.94
CA GLN A 67 18.94 -14.10 8.24
C GLN A 67 18.70 -13.01 9.29
N MET A 68 19.46 -11.92 9.26
CA MET A 68 19.20 -10.74 10.07
C MET A 68 17.80 -10.18 9.78
N LEU A 69 17.44 -10.00 8.50
CA LEU A 69 16.10 -9.56 8.10
C LEU A 69 15.00 -10.48 8.65
N LYS A 70 15.18 -11.80 8.54
CA LYS A 70 14.21 -12.76 9.08
C LYS A 70 14.05 -12.60 10.58
N THR A 71 15.14 -12.52 11.34
CA THR A 71 15.11 -12.33 12.79
C THR A 71 14.39 -11.03 13.16
N PHE A 72 14.68 -9.94 12.46
CA PHE A 72 14.03 -8.65 12.67
C PHE A 72 12.52 -8.73 12.42
N LEU A 73 12.10 -9.27 11.28
CA LEU A 73 10.68 -9.39 10.95
C LEU A 73 9.94 -10.35 11.89
N THR A 74 10.57 -11.43 12.34
CA THR A 74 10.00 -12.33 13.34
C THR A 74 9.76 -11.60 14.67
N ALA A 75 10.73 -10.82 15.16
CA ALA A 75 10.57 -10.02 16.36
C ALA A 75 9.45 -8.97 16.21
N LYS A 76 9.36 -8.30 15.06
CA LYS A 76 8.26 -7.36 14.77
C LYS A 76 6.90 -8.04 14.68
N LEU A 77 6.82 -9.26 14.16
CA LEU A 77 5.58 -10.02 14.12
C LEU A 77 5.13 -10.43 15.53
N GLU A 78 6.06 -10.76 16.42
CA GLU A 78 5.77 -11.00 17.83
C GLU A 78 5.25 -9.72 18.51
N GLU A 79 5.90 -8.57 18.30
CA GLU A 79 5.44 -7.27 18.80
C GLU A 79 4.01 -6.94 18.32
N TYR A 80 3.72 -7.17 17.03
CA TYR A 80 2.36 -7.02 16.48
C TYR A 80 1.36 -7.91 17.24
N ASN A 81 1.71 -9.17 17.46
CA ASN A 81 0.83 -10.14 18.10
C ASN A 81 0.55 -9.82 19.57
N GLU A 82 1.51 -9.21 20.27
CA GLU A 82 1.34 -8.74 21.64
C GLU A 82 0.46 -7.48 21.73
N ARG A 83 0.56 -6.59 20.74
CA ARG A 83 -0.21 -5.34 20.68
C ARG A 83 -1.62 -5.53 20.10
N SER A 84 -1.83 -6.57 19.30
CA SER A 84 -3.08 -6.80 18.56
C SER A 84 -4.23 -7.21 19.49
N LEU A 85 -5.24 -6.35 19.60
CA LEU A 85 -6.51 -6.67 20.24
C LEU A 85 -7.36 -7.66 19.43
N ARG A 86 -7.08 -7.81 18.13
CA ARG A 86 -7.82 -8.69 17.21
C ARG A 86 -7.31 -10.14 17.23
N GLY A 87 -6.41 -10.46 18.16
CA GLY A 87 -5.79 -11.77 18.30
C GLY A 87 -4.50 -11.91 17.49
N ARG A 88 -3.90 -13.10 17.62
CA ARG A 88 -2.61 -13.46 17.01
C ARG A 88 -2.77 -13.70 15.52
N MET A 89 -1.89 -13.11 14.71
CA MET A 89 -1.77 -13.37 13.28
C MET A 89 -0.99 -14.69 13.05
N PRO A 90 -1.61 -15.72 12.44
CA PRO A 90 -0.97 -17.03 12.24
C PRO A 90 -0.11 -17.03 10.95
N VAL A 91 0.84 -16.10 10.83
CA VAL A 91 1.75 -16.02 9.67
C VAL A 91 3.09 -16.66 10.01
N VAL A 92 3.58 -17.50 9.11
CA VAL A 92 4.94 -18.06 9.17
C VAL A 92 5.81 -17.32 8.16
N LEU A 93 6.92 -16.73 8.63
CA LEU A 93 7.86 -15.98 7.80
C LEU A 93 8.90 -16.91 7.15
N PHE A 94 8.50 -17.59 6.09
CA PHE A 94 9.41 -18.27 5.17
C PHE A 94 9.90 -17.29 4.09
N LYS A 95 10.82 -17.74 3.22
CA LYS A 95 11.52 -16.91 2.23
C LYS A 95 10.55 -16.02 1.42
N ASP A 96 9.56 -16.61 0.75
CA ASP A 96 8.67 -15.83 -0.13
C ASP A 96 7.75 -14.90 0.68
N ALA A 97 7.33 -15.29 1.88
CA ALA A 97 6.54 -14.43 2.76
C ALA A 97 7.34 -13.17 3.16
N ILE A 98 8.63 -13.32 3.45
CA ILE A 98 9.54 -12.19 3.75
C ILE A 98 9.67 -11.30 2.52
N GLU A 99 9.91 -11.87 1.35
CA GLU A 99 10.02 -11.10 0.10
C GLU A 99 8.75 -10.33 -0.22
N HIS A 100 7.58 -10.98 -0.14
CA HIS A 100 6.30 -10.34 -0.39
C HIS A 100 5.98 -9.26 0.64
N CYS A 101 6.27 -9.49 1.92
CA CYS A 101 6.12 -8.48 2.96
C CYS A 101 6.99 -7.25 2.66
N CYS A 102 8.26 -7.45 2.31
CA CYS A 102 9.17 -6.35 1.96
C CYS A 102 8.70 -5.59 0.71
N ARG A 103 8.14 -6.28 -0.29
CA ARG A 103 7.57 -5.64 -1.49
C ARG A 103 6.36 -4.78 -1.13
N ILE A 104 5.43 -5.28 -0.31
CA ILE A 104 4.26 -4.51 0.13
C ILE A 104 4.70 -3.31 0.95
N PHE A 105 5.53 -3.52 1.98
CA PHE A 105 6.07 -2.44 2.82
C PHE A 105 6.72 -1.34 1.97
N ARG A 106 7.56 -1.72 1.01
CA ARG A 106 8.18 -0.78 0.07
C ARG A 106 7.16 0.04 -0.71
N ILE A 107 6.06 -0.57 -1.17
CA ILE A 107 4.99 0.17 -1.87
C ILE A 107 4.32 1.15 -0.91
N LEU A 108 4.03 0.75 0.33
CA LEU A 108 3.42 1.62 1.34
C LEU A 108 4.32 2.79 1.76
N CYS A 109 5.64 2.66 1.60
CA CYS A 109 6.57 3.76 1.85
C CYS A 109 6.67 4.77 0.70
N LEU A 110 6.16 4.44 -0.50
CA LEU A 110 6.20 5.35 -1.65
C LEU A 110 4.98 6.29 -1.62
N PRO A 111 5.15 7.58 -1.95
CA PRO A 111 4.02 8.49 -2.11
C PRO A 111 3.10 7.98 -3.23
N ASN A 112 1.78 7.98 -2.99
CA ASN A 112 0.77 7.42 -3.91
C ASN A 112 1.04 5.95 -4.28
N GLY A 113 1.61 5.18 -3.35
CA GLY A 113 1.92 3.76 -3.55
C GLY A 113 0.69 2.87 -3.36
N HIS A 114 0.07 2.45 -4.46
CA HIS A 114 -1.02 1.46 -4.45
C HIS A 114 -0.52 0.10 -4.93
N ALA A 115 -1.15 -0.99 -4.48
CA ALA A 115 -0.75 -2.35 -4.84
C ALA A 115 -1.95 -3.23 -5.22
N THR A 116 -1.81 -3.99 -6.29
CA THR A 116 -2.69 -5.14 -6.58
C THR A 116 -1.92 -6.42 -6.30
N LEU A 117 -2.40 -7.20 -5.32
CA LEU A 117 -1.79 -8.46 -4.90
C LEU A 117 -2.56 -9.62 -5.53
N VAL A 118 -1.96 -10.25 -6.54
CA VAL A 118 -2.56 -11.39 -7.24
C VAL A 118 -2.05 -12.70 -6.64
N GLY A 119 -2.96 -13.62 -6.34
CA GLY A 119 -2.61 -14.90 -5.73
C GLY A 119 -3.81 -15.78 -5.40
N VAL A 120 -3.58 -17.07 -5.19
CA VAL A 120 -4.63 -18.01 -4.79
C VAL A 120 -5.06 -17.78 -3.33
N GLY A 121 -6.22 -18.32 -2.94
CA GLY A 121 -6.68 -18.29 -1.55
C GLY A 121 -5.67 -18.96 -0.61
N GLY A 122 -5.48 -18.42 0.59
CA GLY A 122 -4.52 -18.95 1.57
C GLY A 122 -3.05 -18.54 1.35
N SER A 123 -2.74 -17.76 0.31
CA SER A 123 -1.39 -17.23 0.03
C SER A 123 -0.86 -16.20 1.05
N GLY A 124 -1.66 -15.83 2.06
CA GLY A 124 -1.25 -14.89 3.11
C GLY A 124 -1.24 -13.41 2.72
N ARG A 125 -1.66 -13.02 1.50
CA ARG A 125 -1.66 -11.62 1.02
C ARG A 125 -2.29 -10.62 2.00
N HIS A 126 -3.45 -11.00 2.55
CA HIS A 126 -4.18 -10.19 3.53
C HIS A 126 -3.37 -10.00 4.82
N SER A 127 -2.90 -11.10 5.41
CA SER A 127 -2.10 -11.07 6.64
C SER A 127 -0.75 -10.37 6.46
N LEU A 128 -0.09 -10.57 5.32
CA LEU A 128 1.17 -9.88 4.98
C LEU A 128 0.95 -8.39 4.77
N THR A 129 -0.19 -7.97 4.22
CA THR A 129 -0.53 -6.55 4.10
C THR A 129 -0.75 -5.93 5.48
N LEU A 130 -1.52 -6.59 6.35
CA LEU A 130 -1.72 -6.13 7.73
C LEU A 130 -0.38 -5.97 8.47
N PHE A 131 0.51 -6.95 8.32
CA PHE A 131 1.83 -6.89 8.93
C PHE A 131 2.68 -5.77 8.31
N ALA A 132 2.64 -5.56 7.00
CA ALA A 132 3.33 -4.46 6.35
C ALA A 132 2.82 -3.08 6.80
N CYS A 133 1.50 -2.91 6.98
CA CYS A 133 0.92 -1.70 7.55
C CYS A 133 1.46 -1.43 8.96
N PHE A 134 1.56 -2.47 9.79
CA PHE A 134 2.17 -2.35 11.12
C PHE A 134 3.64 -1.93 11.05
N LEU A 135 4.42 -2.52 10.16
CA LEU A 135 5.83 -2.12 9.96
C LEU A 135 5.98 -0.67 9.51
N ALA A 136 5.03 -0.18 8.70
CA ALA A 136 5.01 1.18 8.17
C ALA A 136 4.36 2.21 9.11
N ASP A 137 3.93 1.80 10.31
CA ASP A 137 3.16 2.61 11.27
C ASP A 137 1.91 3.25 10.64
N GLN A 138 1.22 2.48 9.79
CA GLN A 138 0.00 2.88 9.12
C GLN A 138 -1.22 2.14 9.67
N GLN A 139 -2.37 2.83 9.68
CA GLN A 139 -3.64 2.18 9.97
C GLN A 139 -4.03 1.26 8.81
N CYS A 140 -4.65 0.12 9.11
CA CYS A 140 -5.25 -0.72 8.08
C CYS A 140 -6.78 -0.63 8.18
N PHE A 141 -7.39 -0.01 7.18
CA PHE A 141 -8.83 0.08 7.05
C PHE A 141 -9.34 -1.10 6.21
N GLN A 142 -10.39 -1.76 6.69
CA GLN A 142 -11.04 -2.90 6.05
C GLN A 142 -12.54 -2.75 6.20
N ILE A 143 -13.28 -3.09 5.14
CA ILE A 143 -14.74 -3.13 5.19
C ILE A 143 -15.24 -4.49 5.67
N GLU A 144 -16.33 -4.47 6.44
CA GLU A 144 -16.98 -5.67 6.95
C GLU A 144 -18.30 -5.87 6.22
N VAL A 145 -18.24 -6.70 5.18
CA VAL A 145 -19.38 -6.97 4.32
C VAL A 145 -20.32 -7.96 5.02
N ASN A 146 -21.57 -7.53 5.22
CA ASN A 146 -22.66 -8.35 5.76
C ASN A 146 -23.75 -8.56 4.68
N ARG A 147 -24.84 -9.25 5.02
CA ARG A 147 -25.90 -9.60 4.06
C ARG A 147 -26.61 -8.37 3.46
N ASP A 148 -26.70 -7.29 4.23
CA ASP A 148 -27.42 -6.06 3.86
C ASP A 148 -26.45 -4.96 3.41
N TYR A 149 -25.17 -5.28 3.19
CA TYR A 149 -24.15 -4.34 2.78
C TYR A 149 -24.29 -4.03 1.30
N GLY A 150 -24.54 -2.78 0.96
CA GLY A 150 -24.65 -2.27 -0.39
C GLY A 150 -23.75 -1.06 -0.64
N HIS A 151 -24.04 -0.35 -1.73
CA HIS A 151 -23.33 0.87 -2.11
C HIS A 151 -23.47 2.01 -1.08
N PRO A 152 -24.64 2.25 -0.44
CA PRO A 152 -24.75 3.27 0.60
C PRO A 152 -23.82 3.01 1.79
N GLU A 153 -23.76 1.76 2.28
CA GLU A 153 -22.88 1.37 3.38
C GLU A 153 -21.40 1.52 3.00
N PHE A 154 -21.07 1.19 1.74
CA PHE A 154 -19.74 1.41 1.20
C PHE A 154 -19.35 2.89 1.17
N GLN A 155 -20.23 3.78 0.71
CA GLN A 155 -19.97 5.22 0.75
C GLN A 155 -19.78 5.73 2.18
N GLU A 156 -20.54 5.23 3.16
CA GLU A 156 -20.34 5.60 4.57
C GLU A 156 -18.98 5.13 5.11
N ASP A 157 -18.50 3.94 4.72
CA ASP A 157 -17.15 3.49 5.07
C ASP A 157 -16.06 4.31 4.36
N LEU A 158 -16.29 4.71 3.11
CA LEU A 158 -15.39 5.62 2.40
C LEU A 158 -15.34 7.00 3.07
N LYS A 159 -16.45 7.55 3.56
CA LYS A 159 -16.45 8.81 4.33
C LYS A 159 -15.56 8.70 5.57
N LYS A 160 -15.62 7.59 6.32
CA LYS A 160 -14.73 7.35 7.48
C LYS A 160 -13.26 7.31 7.06
N LEU A 161 -12.95 6.63 5.96
CA LEU A 161 -11.61 6.55 5.40
C LEU A 161 -11.07 7.93 4.97
N TYR A 162 -11.89 8.72 4.28
CA TYR A 162 -11.56 10.09 3.85
C TYR A 162 -11.37 11.04 5.03
N ASN A 163 -12.18 10.91 6.10
CA ASN A 163 -11.97 11.69 7.31
C ASN A 163 -10.65 11.31 8.02
N ALA A 164 -10.34 10.01 8.15
CA ALA A 164 -9.09 9.56 8.76
C ALA A 164 -7.84 10.01 7.98
N THR A 165 -7.89 10.01 6.66
CA THR A 165 -6.74 10.36 5.81
C THR A 165 -6.64 11.86 5.53
N GLY A 166 -7.75 12.53 5.28
CA GLY A 166 -7.81 13.94 4.94
C GLY A 166 -7.86 14.87 6.15
N VAL A 167 -8.80 14.65 7.07
CA VAL A 167 -8.98 15.51 8.26
C VAL A 167 -7.90 15.23 9.29
N ASP A 168 -7.88 14.00 9.80
CA ASP A 168 -6.92 13.58 10.83
C ASP A 168 -5.47 13.53 10.30
N GLY A 169 -5.28 13.37 8.99
CA GLY A 169 -3.95 13.24 8.38
C GLY A 169 -3.24 11.93 8.76
N LYS A 170 -3.98 10.88 9.10
CA LYS A 170 -3.40 9.58 9.48
C LYS A 170 -3.13 8.75 8.23
N ARG A 171 -1.89 8.26 8.11
CA ARG A 171 -1.51 7.32 7.07
C ARG A 171 -2.32 6.02 7.21
N THR A 172 -3.08 5.70 6.17
CA THR A 172 -4.05 4.61 6.19
C THR A 172 -3.97 3.82 4.90
N THR A 173 -3.87 2.50 5.02
CA THR A 173 -4.01 1.56 3.92
C THR A 173 -5.42 1.00 3.90
N PHE A 174 -6.14 1.22 2.80
CA PHE A 174 -7.39 0.56 2.52
C PHE A 174 -7.11 -0.83 1.90
N LEU A 175 -7.39 -1.88 2.67
CA LEU A 175 -7.22 -3.26 2.25
C LEU A 175 -8.56 -3.83 1.79
N LEU A 176 -8.64 -4.09 0.48
CA LEU A 176 -9.82 -4.61 -0.17
C LEU A 176 -9.52 -5.98 -0.79
N SER A 177 -10.47 -6.90 -0.75
CA SER A 177 -10.38 -8.18 -1.46
C SER A 177 -11.50 -8.32 -2.48
N ASP A 178 -11.28 -9.15 -3.50
CA ASP A 178 -12.31 -9.51 -4.47
C ASP A 178 -13.60 -10.06 -3.81
N ALA A 179 -13.48 -10.74 -2.67
CA ALA A 179 -14.61 -11.21 -1.87
C ALA A 179 -15.44 -10.08 -1.25
N ASN A 180 -14.90 -8.86 -1.13
CA ASN A 180 -15.62 -7.69 -0.63
C ASN A 180 -16.36 -6.91 -1.74
N ILE A 181 -16.12 -7.24 -3.01
CA ILE A 181 -16.73 -6.55 -4.16
C ILE A 181 -18.10 -7.16 -4.43
N LEU A 182 -19.16 -6.47 -4.01
CA LEU A 182 -20.54 -6.91 -4.22
C LEU A 182 -21.20 -6.32 -5.48
N SER A 183 -20.64 -5.24 -6.02
CA SER A 183 -21.17 -4.51 -7.16
C SER A 183 -20.04 -3.85 -7.95
N GLU A 184 -20.24 -3.67 -9.26
CA GLU A 184 -19.33 -2.92 -10.15
C GLU A 184 -19.13 -1.48 -9.67
N SER A 185 -20.15 -0.87 -9.07
CA SER A 185 -20.07 0.48 -8.49
C SER A 185 -18.94 0.64 -7.46
N PHE A 186 -18.57 -0.42 -6.73
CA PHE A 186 -17.48 -0.35 -5.75
C PHE A 186 -16.13 -0.19 -6.47
N ILE A 187 -15.98 -0.85 -7.63
CA ILE A 187 -14.77 -0.78 -8.44
C ILE A 187 -14.69 0.58 -9.13
N GLU A 188 -15.81 1.13 -9.59
CA GLU A 188 -15.88 2.49 -10.14
C GLU A 188 -15.42 3.53 -9.12
N ASP A 189 -15.92 3.44 -7.88
CA ASP A 189 -15.48 4.32 -6.79
C ASP A 189 -13.99 4.17 -6.49
N VAL A 190 -13.49 2.94 -6.37
CA VAL A 190 -12.06 2.68 -6.15
C VAL A 190 -11.21 3.21 -7.31
N HIS A 191 -11.70 3.11 -8.55
CA HIS A 191 -11.04 3.68 -9.72
C HIS A 191 -10.98 5.21 -9.62
N ASN A 192 -12.08 5.85 -9.22
CA ASN A 192 -12.10 7.31 -9.01
C ASN A 192 -11.15 7.73 -7.88
N MET A 193 -11.06 6.97 -6.79
CA MET A 193 -10.07 7.18 -5.73
C MET A 193 -8.62 7.11 -6.24
N LEU A 194 -8.32 6.20 -7.17
CA LEU A 194 -6.99 6.06 -7.76
C LEU A 194 -6.68 7.15 -8.79
N SER A 195 -7.67 7.55 -9.58
CA SER A 195 -7.51 8.46 -10.72
C SER A 195 -7.55 9.94 -10.32
N SER A 196 -8.59 10.36 -9.60
CA SER A 196 -8.77 11.74 -9.15
C SER A 196 -8.52 11.93 -7.65
N GLY A 197 -8.63 10.86 -6.86
CA GLY A 197 -8.67 10.95 -5.40
C GLY A 197 -10.04 11.33 -4.85
N GLU A 198 -11.06 11.46 -5.69
CA GLU A 198 -12.41 11.89 -5.32
C GLU A 198 -13.43 10.85 -5.73
N VAL A 199 -14.41 10.58 -4.86
CA VAL A 199 -15.58 9.74 -5.18
C VAL A 199 -16.79 10.63 -5.37
N SER A 200 -17.52 10.39 -6.46
CA SER A 200 -18.66 11.22 -6.85
C SER A 200 -19.76 11.20 -5.78
N ASN A 201 -20.26 12.38 -5.41
CA ASN A 201 -21.31 12.54 -4.40
C ASN A 201 -21.00 11.90 -3.04
N LEU A 202 -19.71 11.73 -2.69
CA LEU A 202 -19.32 11.14 -1.41
C LEU A 202 -19.75 12.00 -0.22
N PHE A 203 -19.64 13.33 -0.33
CA PHE A 203 -20.03 14.26 0.73
C PHE A 203 -21.12 15.21 0.25
N THR A 204 -22.12 15.43 1.11
CA THR A 204 -23.09 16.51 0.94
C THR A 204 -22.42 17.87 1.19
N THR A 205 -23.07 18.95 0.76
CA THR A 205 -22.56 20.31 1.01
C THR A 205 -22.44 20.63 2.49
N ASP A 206 -23.34 20.11 3.32
CA ASP A 206 -23.32 20.33 4.77
C ASP A 206 -22.18 19.55 5.44
N GLU A 207 -21.97 18.28 5.05
CA GLU A 207 -20.85 17.46 5.54
C GLU A 207 -19.50 18.08 5.14
N PHE A 208 -19.36 18.54 3.90
CA PHE A 208 -18.13 19.18 3.45
C PHE A 208 -17.86 20.51 4.19
N SER A 209 -18.91 21.23 4.56
CA SER A 209 -18.77 22.46 5.37
C SER A 209 -18.25 22.16 6.77
N ALA A 210 -18.69 21.05 7.39
CA ALA A 210 -18.16 20.58 8.66
C ALA A 210 -16.68 20.17 8.55
N ILE A 211 -16.32 19.40 7.52
CA ILE A 211 -14.94 19.01 7.22
C ILE A 211 -14.05 20.24 7.04
N SER A 212 -14.54 21.26 6.30
CA SER A 212 -13.81 22.50 6.06
C SER A 212 -13.52 23.28 7.36
N ALA A 213 -14.46 23.26 8.32
CA ALA A 213 -14.27 23.90 9.61
C ALA A 213 -13.19 23.19 10.44
N GLU A 214 -13.13 21.86 10.41
CA GLU A 214 -12.09 21.08 11.09
C GLU A 214 -10.71 21.27 10.45
N LEU A 215 -10.67 21.36 9.11
CA LEU A 215 -9.45 21.56 8.35
C LEU A 215 -8.89 23.00 8.39
N GLU A 216 -9.67 23.98 8.84
CA GLU A 216 -9.32 25.40 8.74
C GLU A 216 -7.93 25.70 9.33
N LYS A 217 -7.61 25.11 10.48
CA LYS A 217 -6.31 25.30 11.15
C LYS A 217 -5.16 24.72 10.32
N ALA A 218 -5.34 23.52 9.76
CA ALA A 218 -4.34 22.87 8.92
C ALA A 218 -4.17 23.60 7.58
N ALA A 219 -5.26 24.07 6.99
CA ALA A 219 -5.27 24.83 5.75
C ALA A 219 -4.52 26.16 5.89
N LYS A 220 -4.79 26.94 6.96
CA LYS A 220 -4.06 28.17 7.26
C LYS A 220 -2.56 27.93 7.43
N ALA A 221 -2.19 26.83 8.11
CA ALA A 221 -0.79 26.46 8.30
C ALA A 221 -0.10 26.10 6.97
N ALA A 222 -0.83 25.53 6.01
CA ALA A 222 -0.36 25.24 4.67
C ALA A 222 -0.45 26.43 3.69
N GLY A 223 -0.90 27.61 4.15
CA GLY A 223 -1.05 28.80 3.32
C GLY A 223 -2.29 28.79 2.40
N VAL A 224 -3.24 27.88 2.63
CA VAL A 224 -4.49 27.78 1.87
C VAL A 224 -5.52 28.74 2.48
N ASN A 225 -6.22 29.51 1.63
CA ASN A 225 -7.26 30.45 2.07
C ASN A 225 -8.56 29.69 2.42
N PRO A 226 -8.99 29.65 3.69
CA PRO A 226 -10.18 28.90 4.09
C PRO A 226 -11.49 29.47 3.58
N SER A 227 -11.51 30.74 3.16
CA SER A 227 -12.70 31.36 2.56
C SER A 227 -12.96 30.90 1.13
N ASN A 228 -11.97 30.28 0.47
CA ASN A 228 -12.13 29.71 -0.86
C ASN A 228 -12.49 28.22 -0.74
N ARG A 229 -13.75 27.89 -1.03
CA ARG A 229 -14.28 26.52 -0.94
C ARG A 229 -13.54 25.54 -1.86
N ASP A 230 -13.21 25.95 -3.08
CA ASP A 230 -12.52 25.10 -4.05
C ASP A 230 -11.08 24.81 -3.58
N ALA A 231 -10.40 25.83 -3.06
CA ALA A 231 -9.05 25.65 -2.50
C ALA A 231 -9.03 24.73 -1.26
N MET A 232 -10.07 24.80 -0.43
CA MET A 232 -10.23 23.88 0.71
C MET A 232 -10.49 22.44 0.25
N HIS A 233 -11.28 22.26 -0.81
CA HIS A 233 -11.56 20.96 -1.40
C HIS A 233 -10.28 20.32 -1.99
N ASP A 234 -9.52 21.08 -2.79
CA ASP A 234 -8.26 20.62 -3.36
C ASP A 234 -7.24 20.28 -2.27
N PHE A 235 -7.17 21.08 -1.20
CA PHE A 235 -6.32 20.81 -0.06
C PHE A 235 -6.70 19.52 0.66
N PHE A 236 -8.00 19.30 0.89
CA PHE A 236 -8.51 18.06 1.49
C PHE A 236 -8.14 16.85 0.63
N LEU A 237 -8.40 16.89 -0.68
CA LEU A 237 -8.07 15.80 -1.60
C LEU A 237 -6.55 15.56 -1.73
N SER A 238 -5.72 16.61 -1.63
CA SER A 238 -4.26 16.44 -1.55
C SER A 238 -3.87 15.63 -0.32
N ARG A 239 -4.41 15.99 0.86
CA ARG A 239 -4.14 15.28 2.11
C ARG A 239 -4.63 13.83 2.07
N VAL A 240 -5.79 13.57 1.46
CA VAL A 240 -6.29 12.20 1.26
C VAL A 240 -5.29 11.41 0.43
N ARG A 241 -4.88 11.90 -0.75
CA ARG A 241 -3.94 11.19 -1.64
C ARG A 241 -2.57 10.94 -0.98
N GLU A 242 -2.07 11.91 -0.22
CA GLU A 242 -0.79 11.79 0.49
C GLU A 242 -0.81 10.73 1.60
N ASN A 243 -1.97 10.48 2.22
CA ASN A 243 -2.09 9.59 3.37
C ASN A 243 -2.81 8.27 3.07
N LEU A 244 -3.40 8.12 1.89
CA LEU A 244 -4.17 6.95 1.49
C LEU A 244 -3.38 6.02 0.58
N HIS A 245 -3.20 4.78 1.02
CA HIS A 245 -2.78 3.68 0.17
C HIS A 245 -3.95 2.75 -0.09
N ILE A 246 -3.97 2.10 -1.26
CA ILE A 246 -5.00 1.13 -1.62
C ILE A 246 -4.28 -0.17 -1.96
N VAL A 247 -4.63 -1.24 -1.26
CA VAL A 247 -4.11 -2.58 -1.51
C VAL A 247 -5.28 -3.50 -1.86
N PHE A 248 -5.31 -3.96 -3.11
CA PHE A 248 -6.37 -4.81 -3.63
C PHE A 248 -5.90 -6.25 -3.82
N CYS A 249 -6.51 -7.19 -3.10
CA CYS A 249 -6.19 -8.62 -3.18
C CYS A 249 -7.14 -9.34 -4.13
N VAL A 250 -6.62 -9.87 -5.25
CA VAL A 250 -7.44 -10.46 -6.33
C VAL A 250 -7.05 -11.90 -6.62
N ARG A 251 -8.01 -12.82 -6.67
CA ARG A 251 -7.71 -14.20 -7.11
C ARG A 251 -7.45 -14.23 -8.63
N PRO A 252 -6.44 -14.97 -9.11
CA PRO A 252 -6.13 -15.03 -10.55
C PRO A 252 -7.13 -15.89 -11.35
N ILE A 253 -8.11 -16.50 -10.69
CA ILE A 253 -9.02 -17.46 -11.29
C ILE A 253 -10.26 -16.72 -11.80
N GLY A 254 -10.57 -16.88 -13.08
CA GLY A 254 -11.78 -16.34 -13.71
C GLY A 254 -11.53 -15.11 -14.59
N GLN A 255 -12.62 -14.48 -15.02
CA GLN A 255 -12.59 -13.26 -15.85
C GLN A 255 -12.32 -12.01 -15.01
N GLN A 256 -12.68 -12.04 -13.72
CA GLN A 256 -12.68 -10.88 -12.82
C GLN A 256 -11.35 -10.13 -12.76
N LEU A 257 -10.21 -10.83 -12.74
CA LEU A 257 -8.91 -10.17 -12.76
C LEU A 257 -8.71 -9.33 -14.04
N ARG A 258 -9.22 -9.79 -15.19
CA ARG A 258 -9.16 -9.02 -16.43
C ARG A 258 -10.15 -7.86 -16.42
N ASP A 259 -11.30 -8.04 -15.79
CA ASP A 259 -12.34 -7.00 -15.73
C ASP A 259 -11.95 -5.87 -14.76
N TYR A 260 -11.08 -6.15 -13.77
CA TYR A 260 -10.52 -5.15 -12.86
C TYR A 260 -9.26 -4.43 -13.39
N CYS A 261 -8.68 -4.88 -14.50
CA CYS A 261 -7.44 -4.33 -15.09
C CYS A 261 -7.74 -3.49 -16.34
#